data_AF-A0A962FT51-F1
#
_entry.id   AF-A0A962FT51-F1
#
_cell.length_a   1.000
_cell.length_b   1.000
_cell.length_c   1.000
_cell.angle_alpha   90.00
_cell.angle_beta   90.00
_cell.angle_gamma   90.00
#
_symmetry.space_group_name_H-M   'P 1'
#
loop_
_entity.id
_entity.type
_entity.pdbx_description
1 polymer ?
#
loop_
_entity_poly.entity_id
_entity_poly.type
_entity_poly.pdbx_seq_one_letter_code
_entity_poly.pdbx_strand_id
1 'polypeptide(L)'
;MRAVFMLSFILCSLAAFSVQAADEPNTNSAPAAMKIGSDNPYLKSVESKARELSGLLSEDEVAAFVTIRDNFGMIRAVRIAGQDVTRAVKACGKDQPDLKQKMDDRLALWTKTLEPVLKDQASRMDKAVKQNFRESGEVDAYLSLIDAAAHYADDQIDKTPVTTSAACEGLLTSMDRSQDQIEALLKALSWPGEKDS
;
A
#
# COMPACT_ATOMS: atom_id res chain seq x y z
N MET A 1 48.42 14.80 -28.77
CA MET A 1 47.56 13.67 -29.18
C MET A 1 46.26 13.77 -28.42
N ARG A 2 45.15 14.05 -29.10
CA ARG A 2 43.81 14.13 -28.52
C ARG A 2 43.16 12.76 -28.64
N ALA A 3 42.85 12.13 -27.50
CA ALA A 3 42.10 10.89 -27.46
C ALA A 3 40.60 11.21 -27.61
N VAL A 4 40.09 10.98 -28.81
CA VAL A 4 38.68 10.74 -29.10
C VAL A 4 38.57 9.23 -29.17
N PHE A 5 37.72 8.55 -28.39
CA PHE A 5 37.10 7.29 -28.83
C PHE A 5 35.92 6.88 -27.92
N MET A 6 34.75 6.88 -28.57
CA MET A 6 33.59 6.00 -28.43
C MET A 6 32.89 5.83 -27.07
N LEU A 7 31.76 6.53 -26.95
CA LEU A 7 30.53 5.99 -26.36
C LEU A 7 30.22 4.62 -26.97
N SER A 8 30.20 3.59 -26.15
CA SER A 8 29.60 2.30 -26.49
C SER A 8 28.21 2.23 -25.85
N PHE A 9 27.20 2.40 -26.70
CA PHE A 9 25.80 2.11 -26.39
C PHE A 9 25.63 0.59 -26.28
N ILE A 10 25.43 0.09 -25.06
CA ILE A 10 24.92 -1.28 -24.85
C ILE A 10 23.39 -1.16 -24.74
N LEU A 11 22.73 -1.26 -25.88
CA LEU A 11 21.33 -1.69 -26.01
C LEU A 11 21.31 -3.23 -26.16
N CYS A 12 20.15 -3.83 -25.81
CA CYS A 12 19.80 -5.25 -25.83
C CYS A 12 20.27 -6.04 -24.58
N SER A 13 19.44 -6.73 -23.80
CA SER A 13 18.10 -7.27 -24.04
C SER A 13 17.42 -7.55 -22.70
N LEU A 14 16.26 -6.94 -22.43
CA LEU A 14 15.28 -7.53 -21.51
C LEU A 14 14.15 -8.06 -22.38
N ALA A 15 14.22 -9.37 -22.60
CA ALA A 15 13.19 -10.13 -23.25
C ALA A 15 11.86 -9.97 -22.51
N ALA A 16 10.85 -9.62 -23.29
CA ALA A 16 9.43 -9.82 -23.09
C ALA A 16 9.06 -10.81 -21.97
N PHE A 17 8.67 -10.27 -20.82
CA PHE A 17 7.58 -10.87 -20.06
C PHE A 17 6.29 -10.51 -20.80
N SER A 18 5.84 -11.40 -21.66
CA SER A 18 4.49 -11.35 -22.24
C SER A 18 3.47 -11.59 -21.12
N VAL A 19 3.04 -10.52 -20.46
CA VAL A 19 1.79 -10.53 -19.68
C VAL A 19 0.63 -10.46 -20.68
N GLN A 20 0.16 -11.63 -21.12
CA GLN A 20 -1.22 -11.85 -21.56
C GLN A 20 -2.02 -12.17 -20.29
N ALA A 21 -3.10 -11.51 -19.88
CA ALA A 21 -3.89 -10.41 -20.43
C ALA A 21 -4.12 -9.40 -19.30
N ALA A 22 -3.59 -8.19 -19.46
CA ALA A 22 -4.27 -7.03 -18.90
C ALA A 22 -5.27 -6.61 -19.97
N ASP A 23 -6.56 -6.66 -19.67
CA ASP A 23 -7.56 -5.99 -20.49
C ASP A 23 -7.04 -4.58 -20.83
N GLU A 24 -7.14 -4.20 -22.11
CA GLU A 24 -6.73 -2.87 -22.54
C GLU A 24 -7.36 -1.83 -21.60
N PRO A 25 -6.60 -0.83 -21.12
CA PRO A 25 -7.13 0.18 -20.22
C PRO A 25 -8.33 0.84 -20.90
N ASN A 26 -9.53 0.62 -20.35
CA ASN A 26 -10.75 1.25 -20.83
C ASN A 26 -10.57 2.77 -20.76
N THR A 27 -10.32 3.38 -21.92
CA THR A 27 -10.07 4.82 -22.11
C THR A 27 -11.30 5.69 -21.81
N ASN A 28 -12.45 5.09 -21.47
CA ASN A 28 -13.67 5.81 -21.07
C ASN A 28 -13.83 5.99 -19.55
N SER A 29 -12.90 5.48 -18.74
CA SER A 29 -12.88 5.80 -17.31
C SER A 29 -12.19 7.16 -17.14
N ALA A 30 -12.96 8.22 -16.88
CA ALA A 30 -12.38 9.50 -16.49
C ALA A 30 -11.41 9.27 -15.32
N PRO A 31 -10.14 9.76 -15.39
CA PRO A 31 -9.20 9.58 -14.31
C PRO A 31 -9.78 10.23 -13.04
N ALA A 32 -9.56 9.60 -11.90
CA ALA A 32 -9.94 10.16 -10.61
C ALA A 32 -9.41 11.60 -10.53
N ALA A 33 -10.33 12.57 -10.45
CA ALA A 33 -9.95 13.96 -10.38
C ALA A 33 -9.39 14.21 -8.98
N MET A 34 -8.06 14.20 -8.87
CA MET A 34 -7.41 14.76 -7.70
C MET A 34 -7.85 16.22 -7.59
N LYS A 35 -8.28 16.68 -6.41
CA LYS A 35 -8.42 18.12 -6.17
C LYS A 35 -7.02 18.73 -6.22
N ILE A 36 -6.57 19.11 -7.41
CA ILE A 36 -5.28 19.76 -7.65
C ILE A 36 -5.33 21.10 -6.90
N GLY A 37 -4.72 21.16 -5.71
CA GLY A 37 -4.58 22.40 -4.95
C GLY A 37 -4.63 22.30 -3.43
N SER A 38 -4.88 21.14 -2.81
CA SER A 38 -4.82 21.03 -1.34
C SER A 38 -3.40 20.73 -0.86
N ASP A 39 -2.71 21.74 -0.33
CA ASP A 39 -1.47 21.52 0.43
C ASP A 39 -1.78 20.58 1.61
N ASN A 40 -1.15 19.41 1.64
CA ASN A 40 -1.33 18.46 2.72
C ASN A 40 -0.75 19.03 4.03
N PRO A 41 -1.57 19.34 5.04
CA PRO A 41 -1.15 20.10 6.21
C PRO A 41 -0.17 19.33 7.10
N TYR A 42 -0.07 18.01 6.90
CA TYR A 42 0.76 17.13 7.72
C TYR A 42 2.20 16.99 7.19
N LEU A 43 2.47 17.33 5.93
CA LEU A 43 3.80 17.08 5.32
C LEU A 43 4.93 17.83 6.05
N LYS A 44 4.70 19.09 6.43
CA LYS A 44 5.69 19.85 7.22
C LYS A 44 5.97 19.22 8.58
N SER A 45 4.94 18.65 9.21
CA SER A 45 5.08 17.95 10.50
C SER A 45 5.82 16.63 10.34
N VAL A 46 5.55 15.88 9.25
CA VAL A 46 6.31 14.66 8.90
C VAL A 46 7.79 15.00 8.72
N GLU A 47 8.11 16.04 7.94
CA GLU A 47 9.49 16.48 7.70
C GLU A 47 10.19 16.98 8.98
N SER A 48 9.48 17.72 9.83
CA SER A 48 10.02 18.13 11.14
C SER A 48 10.35 16.92 12.00
N LYS A 49 9.41 16.00 12.14
CA LYS A 49 9.57 14.82 12.98
C LYS A 49 10.64 13.87 12.45
N ALA A 50 10.78 13.74 11.13
CA ALA A 50 11.87 12.97 10.52
C ALA A 50 13.24 13.55 10.88
N ARG A 51 13.40 14.87 10.85
CA ARG A 51 14.64 15.55 11.25
C ARG A 51 14.92 15.38 12.74
N GLU A 52 13.90 15.51 13.59
CA GLU A 52 14.03 15.26 15.03
C GLU A 52 14.52 13.83 15.30
N LEU A 53 13.86 12.82 14.70
CA LEU A 53 14.27 11.42 14.81
C LEU A 53 15.70 11.18 14.33
N SER A 54 16.13 11.79 13.22
CA SER A 54 17.51 11.61 12.73
C SER A 54 18.59 12.05 13.72
N GLY A 55 18.27 12.94 14.67
CA GLY A 55 19.18 13.35 15.74
C GLY A 55 19.08 12.51 17.01
N LEU A 56 18.04 11.68 17.15
CA LEU A 56 17.77 10.87 18.35
C LEU A 56 18.23 9.42 18.20
N LEU A 57 18.11 8.87 16.99
CA LEU A 57 18.38 7.45 16.72
C LEU A 57 19.88 7.17 16.60
N SER A 58 20.32 6.09 17.25
CA SER A 58 21.63 5.46 16.98
C SER A 58 21.67 4.77 15.62
N GLU A 59 22.85 4.38 15.14
CA GLU A 59 23.00 3.68 13.85
C GLU A 59 22.18 2.38 13.77
N ASP A 60 22.18 1.57 14.84
CA ASP A 60 21.39 0.34 14.92
C ASP A 60 19.87 0.64 14.92
N GLU A 61 19.45 1.68 15.63
CA GLU A 61 18.05 2.13 15.63
C GLU A 61 17.61 2.67 14.27
N VAL A 62 18.50 3.33 13.52
CA VAL A 62 18.21 3.80 12.15
C VAL A 62 17.89 2.63 11.23
N ALA A 63 18.66 1.54 11.30
CA ALA A 63 18.40 0.34 10.50
C ALA A 63 17.03 -0.28 10.85
N ALA A 64 16.73 -0.41 12.14
CA ALA A 64 15.41 -0.88 12.60
C ALA A 64 14.27 0.04 12.13
N PHE A 65 14.50 1.36 12.14
CA PHE A 65 13.49 2.36 11.80
C PHE A 65 13.11 2.30 10.33
N VAL A 66 14.09 2.14 9.43
CA VAL A 66 13.84 1.99 7.99
C VAL A 66 12.93 0.80 7.73
N THR A 67 13.26 -0.37 8.30
CA THR A 67 12.43 -1.59 8.14
C THR A 67 11.01 -1.38 8.65
N ILE A 68 10.85 -0.80 9.85
CA ILE A 68 9.53 -0.55 10.43
C ILE A 68 8.72 0.42 9.58
N ARG A 69 9.32 1.53 9.14
CA ARG A 69 8.65 2.53 8.29
C ARG A 69 8.17 1.91 6.98
N ASP A 70 9.00 1.11 6.33
CA ASP A 70 8.68 0.53 5.03
C ASP A 70 7.56 -0.53 5.17
N ASN A 71 7.64 -1.39 6.19
CA ASN A 71 6.58 -2.36 6.51
C ASN A 71 5.27 -1.67 6.91
N PHE A 72 5.35 -0.58 7.69
CA PHE A 72 4.18 0.23 8.05
C PHE A 72 3.49 0.77 6.80
N GLY A 73 4.26 1.31 5.85
CA GLY A 73 3.75 1.77 4.56
C GLY A 73 3.02 0.68 3.79
N MET A 74 3.56 -0.55 3.80
CA MET A 74 2.93 -1.71 3.16
C MET A 74 1.61 -2.11 3.81
N ILE A 75 1.59 -2.28 5.14
CA ILE A 75 0.37 -2.59 5.92
C ILE A 75 -0.71 -1.54 5.63
N ARG A 76 -0.32 -0.28 5.61
CA ARG A 76 -1.21 0.85 5.35
C ARG A 76 -1.78 0.81 3.92
N ALA A 77 -0.94 0.59 2.92
CA ALA A 77 -1.37 0.49 1.53
C ALA A 77 -2.43 -0.61 1.35
N VAL A 78 -2.24 -1.77 1.98
CA VAL A 78 -3.23 -2.86 1.94
C VAL A 78 -4.55 -2.47 2.62
N ARG A 79 -4.50 -1.74 3.76
CA ARG A 79 -5.72 -1.26 4.43
C ARG A 79 -6.54 -0.32 3.54
N ILE A 80 -5.88 0.63 2.86
CA ILE A 80 -6.56 1.55 1.93
C ILE A 80 -7.15 0.79 0.76
N ALA A 81 -6.39 -0.13 0.16
CA ALA A 81 -6.89 -0.99 -0.91
C ALA A 81 -8.12 -1.79 -0.45
N GLY A 82 -8.13 -2.33 0.77
CA GLY A 82 -9.28 -3.02 1.35
C GLY A 82 -10.51 -2.12 1.52
N GLN A 83 -10.32 -0.85 1.92
CA GLN A 83 -11.40 0.13 1.98
C GLN A 83 -11.95 0.47 0.59
N ASP A 84 -11.08 0.63 -0.40
CA ASP A 84 -11.46 0.88 -1.80
C ASP A 84 -12.23 -0.30 -2.40
N VAL A 85 -11.75 -1.53 -2.19
CA VAL A 85 -12.43 -2.76 -2.61
C VAL A 85 -13.79 -2.87 -1.93
N THR A 86 -13.89 -2.57 -0.63
CA THR A 86 -15.17 -2.56 0.10
C THR A 86 -16.16 -1.56 -0.50
N ARG A 87 -15.71 -0.34 -0.83
CA ARG A 87 -16.54 0.66 -1.50
C ARG A 87 -17.00 0.19 -2.88
N ALA A 88 -16.08 -0.35 -3.68
CA ALA A 88 -16.38 -0.84 -5.02
C ALA A 88 -17.36 -2.01 -5.01
N VAL A 89 -17.19 -2.99 -4.10
CA VAL A 89 -18.11 -4.11 -3.90
C VAL A 89 -19.52 -3.61 -3.55
N LYS A 90 -19.63 -2.67 -2.61
CA LYS A 90 -20.93 -2.08 -2.23
C LYS A 90 -21.60 -1.36 -3.40
N ALA A 91 -20.83 -0.60 -4.19
CA ALA A 91 -21.33 0.10 -5.36
C ALA A 91 -21.79 -0.90 -6.45
N CYS A 92 -20.96 -1.89 -6.77
CA CYS A 92 -21.30 -2.97 -7.71
C CYS A 92 -22.55 -3.74 -7.27
N GLY A 93 -22.67 -4.13 -6.00
CA GLY A 93 -23.85 -4.85 -5.53
C GLY A 93 -25.14 -4.03 -5.53
N LYS A 94 -25.04 -2.69 -5.47
CA LYS A 94 -26.19 -1.79 -5.61
C LYS A 94 -26.64 -1.68 -7.07
N ASP A 95 -25.70 -1.51 -7.98
CA ASP A 95 -25.99 -1.25 -9.41
C ASP A 95 -26.17 -2.54 -10.24
N GLN A 96 -25.66 -3.68 -9.74
CA GLN A 96 -25.76 -5.01 -10.34
C GLN A 96 -26.33 -6.01 -9.31
N PRO A 97 -27.66 -6.00 -9.06
CA PRO A 97 -28.29 -6.84 -8.02
C PRO A 97 -28.02 -8.33 -8.18
N ASP A 98 -27.92 -8.82 -9.41
CA ASP A 98 -27.63 -10.23 -9.72
C ASP A 98 -26.24 -10.68 -9.24
N LEU A 99 -25.29 -9.75 -9.15
CA LEU A 99 -23.92 -10.01 -8.66
C LEU A 99 -23.77 -9.76 -7.16
N LYS A 100 -24.76 -9.13 -6.51
CA LYS A 100 -24.65 -8.64 -5.14
C LYS A 100 -24.21 -9.71 -4.14
N GLN A 101 -24.88 -10.86 -4.14
CA GLN A 101 -24.57 -11.92 -3.18
C GLN A 101 -23.14 -12.45 -3.37
N LYS A 102 -22.74 -12.70 -4.62
CA LYS A 102 -21.40 -13.16 -4.96
C LYS A 102 -20.32 -12.16 -4.53
N MET A 103 -20.58 -10.86 -4.71
CA MET A 103 -19.72 -9.77 -4.29
C MET A 103 -19.56 -9.70 -2.76
N ASP A 104 -20.67 -9.75 -2.03
CA ASP A 104 -20.67 -9.71 -0.57
C ASP A 104 -19.93 -10.93 0.01
N ASP A 105 -20.20 -12.13 -0.52
CA ASP A 105 -19.53 -13.36 -0.10
C ASP A 105 -18.03 -13.31 -0.37
N ARG A 106 -17.64 -12.80 -1.55
CA ARG A 106 -16.23 -12.67 -1.92
C ARG A 106 -15.51 -11.66 -1.02
N LEU A 107 -16.13 -10.52 -0.70
CA LEU A 107 -15.59 -9.54 0.23
C LEU A 107 -15.47 -10.08 1.65
N ALA A 108 -16.47 -10.83 2.12
CA ALA A 108 -16.43 -11.48 3.42
C ALA A 108 -15.26 -12.46 3.52
N LEU A 109 -15.03 -13.28 2.50
CA LEU A 109 -13.88 -14.18 2.43
C LEU A 109 -12.56 -13.40 2.41
N TRP A 110 -12.46 -12.38 1.54
CA TRP A 110 -11.25 -11.55 1.42
C TRP A 110 -10.86 -10.90 2.75
N THR A 111 -11.85 -10.34 3.44
CA THR A 111 -11.68 -9.71 4.76
C THR A 111 -11.26 -10.73 5.81
N LYS A 112 -11.96 -11.88 5.86
CA LYS A 112 -11.66 -12.97 6.80
C LYS A 112 -10.24 -13.51 6.63
N THR A 113 -9.70 -13.53 5.41
CA THR A 113 -8.34 -13.97 5.13
C THR A 113 -7.31 -12.93 5.55
N LEU A 114 -7.49 -11.67 5.15
CA LEU A 114 -6.43 -10.65 5.28
C LEU A 114 -6.45 -9.90 6.61
N GLU A 115 -7.61 -9.68 7.23
CA GLU A 115 -7.72 -8.92 8.47
C GLU A 115 -6.92 -9.54 9.63
N PRO A 116 -6.95 -10.87 9.85
CA PRO A 116 -6.12 -11.48 10.89
C PRO A 116 -4.62 -11.28 10.65
N VAL A 117 -4.16 -11.35 9.39
CA VAL A 117 -2.75 -11.16 9.04
C VAL A 117 -2.35 -9.69 9.24
N LEU A 118 -3.17 -8.74 8.82
CA LEU A 118 -2.93 -7.31 9.05
C LEU A 118 -2.86 -6.98 10.55
N LYS A 119 -3.72 -7.61 11.36
CA LYS A 119 -3.72 -7.44 12.82
C LYS A 119 -2.47 -8.02 13.46
N ASP A 120 -2.07 -9.22 13.04
CA ASP A 120 -0.83 -9.87 13.50
C ASP A 120 0.39 -9.01 13.17
N GLN A 121 0.53 -8.57 11.92
CA GLN A 121 1.63 -7.72 11.47
C GLN A 121 1.68 -6.38 12.21
N ALA A 122 0.53 -5.75 12.48
CA ALA A 122 0.47 -4.53 13.28
C ALA A 122 0.90 -4.77 14.75
N SER A 123 0.57 -5.93 15.32
CA SER A 123 1.02 -6.29 16.67
C SER A 123 2.52 -6.57 16.73
N ARG A 124 3.07 -7.21 15.70
CA ARG A 124 4.53 -7.46 15.58
C ARG A 124 5.30 -6.16 15.41
N MET A 125 4.76 -5.22 14.61
CA MET A 125 5.29 -3.87 14.50
C MET A 125 5.36 -3.14 15.83
N ASP A 126 4.24 -3.08 16.57
CA ASP A 126 4.18 -2.41 17.89
C ASP A 126 5.21 -2.98 18.87
N LYS A 127 5.36 -4.32 18.87
CA LYS A 127 6.39 -4.99 19.65
C LYS A 127 7.80 -4.60 19.18
N ALA A 128 8.05 -4.59 17.88
CA ALA A 128 9.35 -4.22 17.32
C ALA A 128 9.72 -2.77 17.66
N VAL A 129 8.77 -1.84 17.59
CA VAL A 129 8.97 -0.44 18.01
C VAL A 129 9.33 -0.36 19.50
N LYS A 130 8.65 -1.09 20.38
CA LYS A 130 8.96 -1.09 21.83
C LYS A 130 10.29 -1.74 22.17
N GLN A 131 10.74 -2.72 21.38
CA GLN A 131 11.95 -3.49 21.66
C GLN A 131 13.22 -2.86 21.10
N ASN A 132 13.12 -2.15 19.97
CA ASN A 132 14.28 -1.68 19.24
C ASN A 132 14.58 -0.19 19.43
N PHE A 133 13.74 0.58 20.13
CA PHE A 133 13.93 2.02 20.30
C PHE A 133 13.88 2.45 21.74
N ARG A 134 14.84 3.27 22.17
CA ARG A 134 14.75 3.93 23.48
C ARG A 134 13.58 4.91 23.51
N GLU A 135 13.40 5.67 22.43
CA GLU A 135 12.35 6.68 22.29
C GLU A 135 11.18 6.14 21.45
N SER A 136 10.60 5.00 21.84
CA SER A 136 9.55 4.32 21.05
C SER A 136 8.35 5.23 20.74
N GLY A 137 7.98 6.12 21.67
CA GLY A 137 6.90 7.08 21.46
C GLY A 137 7.16 8.10 20.35
N GLU A 138 8.43 8.43 20.08
CA GLU A 138 8.80 9.33 18.99
C GLU A 138 8.63 8.66 17.62
N VAL A 139 8.90 7.36 17.54
CA VAL A 139 8.66 6.54 16.36
C VAL A 139 7.15 6.39 16.11
N ASP A 140 6.37 6.07 17.13
CA ASP A 140 4.90 5.97 17.02
C ASP A 140 4.27 7.29 16.56
N ALA A 141 4.74 8.42 17.10
CA ALA A 141 4.28 9.74 16.70
C ALA A 141 4.59 10.04 15.22
N TYR A 142 5.77 9.64 14.74
CA TYR A 142 6.14 9.77 13.32
C TYR A 142 5.26 8.91 12.41
N LEU A 143 5.07 7.63 12.74
CA LEU A 143 4.21 6.73 11.95
C LEU A 143 2.76 7.23 11.91
N SER A 144 2.27 7.78 13.02
CA SER A 144 0.94 8.40 13.10
C SER A 144 0.80 9.62 12.19
N LEU A 145 1.84 10.46 12.08
CA LEU A 145 1.86 11.60 11.15
C LEU A 145 1.86 11.16 9.69
N ILE A 146 2.59 10.09 9.35
CA ILE A 146 2.55 9.50 8.00
C ILE A 146 1.14 9.01 7.68
N ASP A 147 0.47 8.35 8.63
CA ASP A 147 -0.88 7.87 8.44
C ASP A 147 -1.87 9.01 8.21
N ALA A 148 -1.82 10.03 9.06
CA ALA A 148 -2.65 11.23 8.95
C ALA A 148 -2.43 11.97 7.62
N ALA A 149 -1.16 12.14 7.21
CA ALA A 149 -0.83 12.76 5.95
C ALA A 149 -1.45 12.00 4.78
N ALA A 150 -1.33 10.70 4.76
CA ALA A 150 -1.80 9.96 3.62
C ALA A 150 -3.32 9.64 3.70
N HIS A 151 -3.95 9.67 4.88
CA HIS A 151 -5.41 9.70 5.01
C HIS A 151 -5.97 11.00 4.43
N TYR A 152 -5.37 12.14 4.79
CA TYR A 152 -5.72 13.41 4.19
C TYR A 152 -5.64 13.35 2.66
N ALA A 153 -4.54 12.84 2.12
CA ALA A 153 -4.36 12.70 0.68
C ALA A 153 -5.43 11.80 0.03
N ASP A 154 -5.78 10.67 0.66
CA ASP A 154 -6.82 9.77 0.18
C ASP A 154 -8.19 10.46 0.10
N ASP A 155 -8.53 11.25 1.13
CA ASP A 155 -9.79 11.98 1.23
C ASP A 155 -9.93 13.12 0.20
N GLN A 156 -8.83 13.55 -0.42
CA GLN A 156 -8.86 14.55 -1.50
C GLN A 156 -9.14 13.94 -2.88
N ILE A 157 -9.14 12.61 -2.99
CA ILE A 157 -9.41 11.91 -4.24
C ILE A 157 -10.90 11.62 -4.30
N ASP A 158 -11.56 12.14 -5.34
CA ASP A 158 -12.93 11.72 -5.64
C ASP A 158 -12.88 10.32 -6.27
N LYS A 159 -13.29 9.32 -5.48
CA LYS A 159 -13.30 7.91 -5.86
C LYS A 159 -14.72 7.49 -6.21
N THR A 160 -15.05 7.53 -7.49
CA THR A 160 -16.29 6.95 -8.01
C THR A 160 -15.99 5.58 -8.62
N PRO A 161 -16.48 4.47 -8.01
CA PRO A 161 -16.27 3.14 -8.57
C PRO A 161 -16.97 2.98 -9.93
N VAL A 162 -16.32 2.29 -10.87
CA VAL A 162 -16.96 1.87 -12.12
C VAL A 162 -17.82 0.64 -11.83
N THR A 163 -19.12 0.73 -12.09
CA THR A 163 -20.11 -0.30 -11.70
C THR A 163 -20.76 -1.01 -12.90
N THR A 164 -20.12 -1.00 -14.06
CA THR A 164 -20.56 -1.82 -15.20
C THR A 164 -20.43 -3.30 -14.85
N SER A 165 -21.31 -4.15 -15.39
CA SER A 165 -21.28 -5.61 -15.11
C SER A 165 -19.88 -6.21 -15.34
N ALA A 166 -19.22 -5.86 -16.45
CA ALA A 166 -17.87 -6.33 -16.75
C ALA A 166 -16.81 -5.84 -15.74
N ALA A 167 -16.88 -4.59 -15.29
CA ALA A 167 -15.96 -4.08 -14.27
C ALA A 167 -16.17 -4.76 -12.91
N CYS A 168 -17.43 -5.04 -12.55
CA CYS A 168 -17.79 -5.76 -11.35
C CYS A 168 -17.30 -7.22 -11.39
N GLU A 169 -17.49 -7.93 -12.51
CA GLU A 169 -16.91 -9.27 -12.68
C GLU A 169 -15.38 -9.25 -12.62
N GLY A 170 -14.74 -8.27 -13.26
CA GLY A 170 -13.29 -8.07 -13.19
C GLY A 170 -12.80 -7.82 -11.75
N LEU A 171 -13.58 -7.08 -10.93
CA LEU A 171 -13.26 -6.87 -9.52
C LEU A 171 -13.26 -8.18 -8.75
N LEU A 172 -14.25 -9.07 -8.95
CA LEU A 172 -14.28 -10.39 -8.31
C LEU A 172 -13.01 -11.20 -8.64
N THR A 173 -12.66 -11.29 -9.92
CA THR A 173 -11.45 -12.00 -10.37
C THR A 173 -10.18 -11.36 -9.82
N SER A 174 -10.11 -10.04 -9.75
CA SER A 174 -8.96 -9.33 -9.18
C SER A 174 -8.84 -9.59 -7.68
N MET A 175 -9.95 -9.63 -6.94
CA MET A 175 -9.95 -9.99 -5.52
C MET A 175 -9.46 -11.42 -5.32
N ASP A 176 -9.92 -12.39 -6.13
CA ASP A 176 -9.42 -13.78 -6.13
C ASP A 176 -7.91 -13.84 -6.30
N ARG A 177 -7.39 -13.24 -7.37
CA ARG A 177 -5.96 -13.29 -7.69
C ARG A 177 -5.08 -12.58 -6.65
N SER A 178 -5.53 -11.44 -6.16
CA SER A 178 -4.72 -10.58 -5.27
C SER A 178 -4.71 -11.05 -3.82
N GLN A 179 -5.74 -11.77 -3.35
CA GLN A 179 -5.82 -12.17 -1.95
C GLN A 179 -4.58 -12.95 -1.49
N ASP A 180 -4.26 -14.05 -2.19
CA ASP A 180 -3.15 -14.93 -1.77
C ASP A 180 -1.80 -14.23 -1.94
N GLN A 181 -1.67 -13.35 -2.93
CA GLN A 181 -0.46 -12.55 -3.15
C GLN A 181 -0.24 -11.53 -2.03
N ILE A 182 -1.30 -10.82 -1.64
CA ILE A 182 -1.28 -9.85 -0.54
C ILE A 182 -1.01 -10.59 0.77
N GLU A 183 -1.68 -11.72 1.00
CA GLU A 183 -1.47 -12.54 2.21
C GLU A 183 -0.03 -13.01 2.32
N ALA A 184 0.54 -13.56 1.25
CA ALA A 184 1.93 -13.99 1.20
C ALA A 184 2.90 -12.84 1.44
N LEU A 185 2.66 -11.69 0.81
CA LEU A 185 3.47 -10.49 0.98
C LEU A 185 3.45 -10.00 2.43
N LEU A 186 2.27 -9.93 3.05
CA LEU A 186 2.14 -9.52 4.46
C LEU A 186 2.80 -10.51 5.40
N LYS A 187 2.68 -11.82 5.15
CA LYS A 187 3.34 -12.86 5.95
C LYS A 187 4.86 -12.85 5.80
N ALA A 188 5.36 -12.40 4.66
CA ALA A 188 6.79 -12.27 4.38
C ALA A 188 7.43 -11.03 5.03
N LEU A 189 6.64 -10.13 5.64
CA LEU A 189 7.20 -9.01 6.40
C LEU A 189 8.01 -9.54 7.59
N SER A 190 9.25 -9.09 7.68
CA SER A 190 10.15 -9.36 8.80
C SER A 190 10.29 -8.12 9.68
N TRP A 191 10.45 -8.34 10.99
CA TRP A 191 10.57 -7.24 11.96
C TRP A 191 11.93 -7.24 12.65
N PRO A 192 12.50 -6.06 12.94
CA PRO A 192 13.74 -5.96 13.70
C PRO A 192 13.63 -6.67 15.06
N GLY A 193 14.66 -7.44 15.42
CA GLY A 193 14.73 -8.13 16.70
C GLY A 193 13.92 -9.44 16.80
N GLU A 194 13.17 -9.82 15.77
CA GLU A 194 12.64 -11.19 15.66
C GLU A 194 13.77 -12.13 15.26
N LYS A 195 14.06 -13.11 16.10
CA LYS A 195 14.87 -14.26 15.68
C LYS A 195 13.98 -15.11 14.79
N ASP A 196 14.46 -15.50 13.62
CA ASP A 196 13.80 -16.49 12.76
C ASP A 196 13.44 -17.71 13.62
N SER A 197 12.15 -17.84 13.93
CA SER A 197 11.60 -18.90 14.77
C SER A 197 11.30 -20.14 13.96
#